data_AF-N6WPJ5-F1
#
_entry.id   AF-N6WPJ5-F1
#
_cell.length_a   1.000
_cell.length_b   1.000
_cell.length_c   1.000
_cell.angle_alpha   90.00
_cell.angle_beta   90.00
_cell.angle_gamma   90.00
#
_symmetry.space_group_name_H-M   'P 1'
#
loop_
_entity.id
_entity.type
_entity.pdbx_description
1 polymer ?
#
loop_
_entity_poly.entity_id
_entity_poly.type
_entity_poly.pdbx_seq_one_letter_code
_entity_poly.pdbx_strand_id
1 'polypeptide(L)'
;MKQLLTTALFVAALATSPAATTAELMQGEVELITYGVKTLVVRGITFHATEGTVYRGEQENFDGIKTDESVEIVFHFRDGVHYIEEIAIDEDLP
;
A
#
# COMPACT_ATOMS: atom_id res chain seq x y z
N MET A 1 16.00 20.17 58.57
CA MET A 1 16.34 20.80 57.28
C MET A 1 17.72 20.35 56.85
N LYS A 2 17.85 19.55 55.77
CA LYS A 2 19.06 19.46 54.91
C LYS A 2 18.85 18.47 53.75
N GLN A 3 18.55 19.07 52.59
CA GLN A 3 19.01 18.80 51.21
C GLN A 3 19.04 17.32 50.73
N LEU A 4 18.08 16.85 49.92
CA LEU A 4 17.97 16.99 48.45
C LEU A 4 19.26 16.61 47.69
N LEU A 5 19.24 15.48 46.96
CA LEU A 5 19.49 15.48 45.51
C LEU A 5 19.02 14.18 44.87
N THR A 6 18.04 14.32 43.98
CA THR A 6 17.32 13.29 43.24
C THR A 6 18.16 12.76 42.08
N THR A 7 18.35 11.44 41.98
CA THR A 7 18.99 10.78 40.84
C THR A 7 18.08 10.85 39.61
N ALA A 8 18.46 11.64 38.60
CA ALA A 8 17.76 11.72 37.33
C ALA A 8 18.15 10.53 36.43
N LEU A 9 17.21 9.61 36.20
CA LEU A 9 17.34 8.51 35.25
C LEU A 9 17.06 9.07 33.84
N PHE A 10 18.09 9.22 33.01
CA PHE A 10 17.94 9.61 31.61
C PHE A 10 17.42 8.40 30.82
N VAL A 11 16.11 8.35 30.59
CA VAL A 11 15.50 7.37 29.67
C VAL A 11 15.75 7.88 28.25
N ALA A 12 16.71 7.26 27.55
CA ALA A 12 16.92 7.49 26.14
C ALA A 12 15.74 6.89 25.36
N ALA A 13 14.80 7.74 24.95
CA ALA A 13 13.76 7.34 24.01
C ALA A 13 14.41 7.09 22.65
N LEU A 14 14.47 5.82 22.21
CA LEU A 14 14.79 5.49 20.83
C LEU A 14 13.66 6.05 19.97
N ALA A 15 13.91 7.17 19.30
CA ALA A 15 13.05 7.67 18.24
C ALA A 15 13.14 6.67 17.08
N THR A 16 12.20 5.74 17.02
CA THR A 16 11.97 4.92 15.82
C THR A 16 11.45 5.86 14.74
N SER A 17 12.33 6.32 13.86
CA SER A 17 11.93 7.00 12.63
C SER A 17 10.99 6.07 11.85
N PRO A 18 9.80 6.53 11.44
CA PRO A 18 8.96 5.73 10.55
C PRO A 18 9.77 5.51 9.27
N ALA A 19 10.04 4.24 8.94
CA ALA A 19 10.64 3.90 7.67
C ALA A 19 9.73 4.44 6.57
N ALA A 20 10.26 5.33 5.73
CA ALA A 20 9.55 5.78 4.54
C ALA A 20 9.36 4.56 3.64
N THR A 21 8.12 4.10 3.51
CA THR A 21 7.75 3.08 2.53
C THR A 21 7.85 3.73 1.15
N THR A 22 8.85 3.33 0.37
CA THR A 22 8.97 3.77 -1.02
C THR A 22 7.87 3.08 -1.83
N ALA A 23 7.06 3.87 -2.53
CA ALA A 23 6.09 3.34 -3.46
C ALA A 23 6.80 2.75 -4.68
N GLU A 24 6.33 1.58 -5.11
CA GLU A 24 6.82 0.79 -6.23
C GLU A 24 5.77 0.75 -7.34
N LEU A 25 6.21 0.54 -8.58
CA LEU A 25 5.34 0.50 -9.76
C LEU A 25 5.29 -0.92 -10.34
N MET A 26 4.08 -1.39 -10.66
CA MET A 26 3.83 -2.64 -11.38
C MET A 26 2.89 -2.36 -12.55
N GLN A 27 3.14 -3.00 -13.69
CA GLN A 27 2.19 -3.07 -14.80
C GLN A 27 1.92 -4.54 -15.14
N GLY A 28 0.69 -4.83 -15.56
CA GLY A 28 0.31 -6.16 -16.04
C GLY A 28 -1.20 -6.36 -16.12
N GLU A 29 -1.60 -7.55 -16.56
CA GLU A 29 -3.00 -7.96 -16.66
C GLU A 29 -3.51 -8.47 -15.31
N VAL A 30 -4.78 -8.19 -15.02
CA VAL A 30 -5.48 -8.70 -13.83
C VAL A 30 -5.84 -10.17 -14.04
N GLU A 31 -5.18 -11.05 -13.30
CA GLU A 31 -5.35 -12.50 -13.37
C GLU A 31 -6.55 -12.99 -12.54
N LEU A 32 -6.83 -12.32 -11.42
CA LEU A 32 -7.87 -12.72 -10.47
C LEU A 32 -8.33 -11.53 -9.64
N ILE A 33 -9.62 -11.50 -9.28
CA ILE A 33 -10.21 -10.50 -8.37
C ILE A 33 -11.02 -11.21 -7.28
N THR A 34 -10.87 -10.74 -6.04
CA THR A 34 -11.75 -11.11 -4.91
C THR A 34 -12.37 -9.86 -4.30
N TYR A 35 -13.57 -9.49 -4.78
CA TYR A 35 -14.26 -8.25 -4.39
C TYR A 35 -14.52 -8.12 -2.88
N GLY A 36 -14.89 -9.22 -2.21
CA GLY A 36 -15.24 -9.20 -0.77
C GLY A 36 -14.10 -8.77 0.15
N VAL A 37 -12.86 -8.94 -0.27
CA VAL A 37 -11.66 -8.52 0.49
C VAL A 37 -10.80 -7.51 -0.28
N LYS A 38 -11.30 -7.00 -1.41
CA LYS A 38 -10.66 -6.01 -2.28
C LYS A 38 -9.21 -6.38 -2.65
N THR A 39 -9.02 -7.62 -3.10
CA THR A 39 -7.72 -8.08 -3.59
C THR A 39 -7.76 -8.41 -5.07
N LEU A 40 -6.66 -8.13 -5.76
CA LEU A 40 -6.45 -8.55 -7.13
C LEU A 40 -5.06 -9.19 -7.29
N VAL A 41 -4.91 -10.04 -8.30
CA VAL A 41 -3.64 -10.68 -8.64
C VAL A 41 -3.14 -10.16 -9.97
N VAL A 42 -1.90 -9.69 -10.01
CA VAL A 42 -1.21 -9.25 -11.23
C VAL A 42 0.19 -9.84 -11.21
N ARG A 43 0.57 -10.56 -12.27
CA ARG A 43 1.86 -11.27 -12.39
C ARG A 43 2.14 -12.21 -11.23
N GLY A 44 1.11 -12.91 -10.74
CA GLY A 44 1.18 -13.80 -9.58
C GLY A 44 1.33 -13.10 -8.22
N ILE A 45 1.30 -11.76 -8.14
CA ILE A 45 1.39 -11.02 -6.88
C ILE A 45 -0.02 -10.59 -6.45
N THR A 46 -0.38 -10.88 -5.19
CA THR A 46 -1.64 -10.39 -4.60
C THR A 46 -1.45 -8.98 -4.05
N PHE A 47 -2.29 -8.07 -4.53
CA PHE A 47 -2.37 -6.68 -4.10
C PHE A 47 -3.67 -6.44 -3.33
N HIS A 48 -3.59 -5.59 -2.30
CA HIS A 48 -4.70 -5.25 -1.43
C HIS A 48 -5.07 -3.77 -1.61
N ALA A 49 -6.27 -3.52 -2.11
CA ALA A 49 -6.83 -2.17 -2.09
C ALA A 49 -7.38 -1.87 -0.70
N THR A 50 -7.23 -0.61 -0.28
CA THR A 50 -7.71 -0.09 0.99
C THR A 50 -8.69 1.05 0.75
N GLU A 51 -9.25 1.61 1.81
CA GLU A 51 -10.05 2.84 1.71
C GLU A 51 -9.25 4.04 1.19
N GLY A 52 -7.91 4.00 1.32
CA GLY A 52 -7.02 5.05 0.82
C GLY A 52 -6.54 4.86 -0.61
N THR A 53 -6.92 3.76 -1.28
CA THR A 53 -6.50 3.51 -2.66
C THR A 53 -7.14 4.53 -3.61
N VAL A 54 -6.31 5.16 -4.43
CA VAL A 54 -6.72 6.11 -5.47
C VAL A 54 -6.96 5.37 -6.78
N TYR A 55 -8.09 5.63 -7.43
CA TYR A 55 -8.43 5.07 -8.73
C TYR A 55 -8.32 6.16 -9.79
N ARG A 56 -7.61 5.87 -10.89
CA ARG A 56 -7.45 6.76 -12.04
C ARG A 56 -7.89 6.06 -13.32
N GLY A 57 -8.25 6.86 -14.34
CA GLY A 57 -8.83 6.35 -15.59
C GLY A 57 -10.35 6.28 -15.52
N GLU A 58 -10.94 5.26 -16.15
CA GLU A 58 -12.40 5.11 -16.25
C GLU A 58 -13.07 4.56 -14.97
N GLN A 59 -12.29 3.94 -14.08
CA GLN A 59 -12.80 3.33 -12.86
C GLN A 59 -12.74 4.31 -11.69
N GLU A 60 -13.87 4.47 -11.01
CA GLU A 60 -13.99 5.31 -9.80
C GLU A 60 -13.75 4.52 -8.50
N ASN A 61 -13.71 3.18 -8.57
CA ASN A 61 -13.60 2.30 -7.42
C ASN A 61 -13.15 0.88 -7.81
N PHE A 62 -12.88 0.05 -6.79
CA PHE A 62 -12.41 -1.33 -6.94
C PHE A 62 -13.40 -2.23 -7.71
N ASP A 63 -14.70 -2.03 -7.53
CA ASP A 63 -15.72 -2.91 -8.10
C ASP A 63 -15.84 -2.75 -9.63
N GLY A 64 -15.29 -1.67 -10.19
CA GLY A 64 -15.22 -1.43 -11.63
C GLY A 64 -14.08 -2.18 -12.34
N ILE A 65 -13.13 -2.76 -11.59
CA ILE A 65 -11.99 -3.50 -12.14
C ILE A 65 -12.45 -4.90 -12.56
N LYS A 66 -11.98 -5.35 -13.73
CA LYS A 66 -12.26 -6.69 -14.27
C LYS A 66 -11.00 -7.49 -14.50
N THR A 67 -11.17 -8.81 -14.56
CA THR A 67 -10.11 -9.70 -15.03
C THR A 67 -9.77 -9.40 -16.49
N ASP A 68 -8.54 -9.70 -16.88
CA ASP A 68 -7.98 -9.44 -18.21
C ASP A 68 -7.83 -7.94 -18.57
N GLU A 69 -8.14 -7.01 -17.64
CA GLU A 69 -7.81 -5.59 -17.81
C GLU A 69 -6.32 -5.35 -17.52
N SER A 70 -5.67 -4.56 -18.37
CA SER A 70 -4.29 -4.10 -18.18
C SER A 70 -4.26 -2.92 -17.20
N VAL A 71 -3.42 -3.03 -16.18
CA VAL A 71 -3.37 -2.07 -15.08
C VAL A 71 -1.96 -1.60 -14.77
N GLU A 72 -1.87 -0.35 -14.33
CA GLU A 72 -0.71 0.21 -13.65
C GLU A 72 -1.03 0.35 -12.16
N ILE A 73 -0.20 -0.22 -11.30
CA ILE A 73 -0.37 -0.27 -9.85
C ILE A 73 0.83 0.39 -9.19
N VAL A 74 0.58 1.47 -8.45
CA VAL A 74 1.52 2.01 -7.47
C VAL A 74 1.20 1.38 -6.12
N PHE A 75 2.17 0.74 -5.50
CA PHE A 75 1.97 0.00 -4.25
C PHE A 75 3.12 0.20 -3.28
N HIS A 76 2.90 -0.10 -2.00
CA HIS A 76 3.99 -0.29 -1.04
C HIS A 76 3.90 -1.66 -0.40
N PHE A 77 5.07 -2.21 -0.06
CA PHE A 77 5.16 -3.44 0.71
C PHE A 77 5.27 -3.13 2.20
N ARG A 78 4.36 -3.70 2.99
CA ARG A 78 4.36 -3.55 4.44
C ARG A 78 3.85 -4.83 5.10
N ASP A 79 4.59 -5.29 6.12
CA ASP A 79 4.19 -6.43 6.96
C ASP A 79 3.85 -7.71 6.17
N GLY A 80 4.52 -7.94 5.04
CA GLY A 80 4.26 -9.11 4.18
C GLY A 80 3.20 -8.91 3.10
N VAL A 81 2.63 -7.71 2.99
CA VAL A 81 1.46 -7.41 2.15
C VAL A 81 1.78 -6.27 1.19
N HIS A 82 1.33 -6.40 -0.07
CA HIS A 82 1.39 -5.33 -1.07
C HIS A 82 0.09 -4.53 -1.03
N TYR A 83 0.17 -3.27 -0.59
CA TYR A 83 -0.97 -2.38 -0.51
C TYR A 83 -0.97 -1.41 -1.68
N ILE A 84 -2.11 -1.30 -2.35
CA ILE A 84 -2.27 -0.38 -3.49
C ILE A 84 -2.44 1.04 -2.96
N GLU A 85 -1.55 1.94 -3.37
CA GLU A 85 -1.71 3.38 -3.20
C GLU A 85 -2.56 3.95 -4.33
N GLU A 86 -2.25 3.56 -5.57
CA GLU A 86 -2.94 4.02 -6.76
C GLU A 86 -3.06 2.90 -7.79
N ILE A 87 -4.19 2.83 -8.47
CA ILE A 87 -4.39 1.96 -9.62
C ILE A 87 -5.01 2.75 -10.77
N ALA A 88 -4.47 2.55 -11.96
CA ALA A 88 -5.00 3.07 -13.21
C ALA A 88 -5.28 1.93 -14.17
N ILE A 89 -6.44 1.95 -14.83
CA ILE A 89 -6.67 1.13 -16.01
C ILE A 89 -6.07 1.89 -17.19
N ASP A 90 -5.10 1.28 -17.86
CA ASP A 90 -4.37 1.90 -18.95
C ASP A 90 -4.79 1.27 -20.28
N GLU A 91 -5.34 2.08 -21.19
CA GLU A 91 -5.68 1.66 -22.55
C GLU A 91 -4.45 1.62 -23.49
N ASP A 92 -3.30 2.17 -23.05
CA ASP A 92 -2.08 2.33 -23.85
C ASP A 92 -0.93 1.37 -23.42
N LEU A 93 -1.19 0.33 -22.62
CA LEU A 93 -0.19 -0.70 -22.34
C LEU A 93 0.06 -1.58 -23.59
N PRO A 94 1.33 -1.84 -23.96
CA PRO A 94 1.73 -2.40 -25.26
C PRO A 94 1.31 -3.86 -25.50
#